data_AF-A0A1F5NK91-F1
#
_entry.id   AF-A0A1F5NK91-F1
#
_cell.length_a   1.000
_cell.length_b   1.000
_cell.length_c   1.000
_cell.angle_alpha   90.00
_cell.angle_beta   90.00
_cell.angle_gamma   90.00
#
_symmetry.space_group_name_H-M   'P 1'
#
loop_
_entity.id
_entity.type
_entity.pdbx_description
1 polymer ?
#
loop_
_entity_poly.entity_id
_entity_poly.type
_entity_poly.pdbx_seq_one_letter_code
_entity_poly.pdbx_strand_id
1 'polypeptide(L)' 'MRWNKNQTDLLADYFSDLSKILFASAIVGFFVPSSIGQIGLTTFAVGTLATVVALVISLMMAK' A
#
# COMPACT_ATOMS: atom_id res chain seq x y z
N MET A 1 2.35 26.74 -1.28
CA MET A 1 1.08 26.36 -0.64
C MET A 1 1.39 25.81 0.74
N ARG A 2 0.92 26.43 1.83
CA ARG A 2 1.00 25.82 3.18
C ARG A 2 -0.14 24.81 3.27
N TRP A 3 0.21 23.54 3.42
CA TRP A 3 -0.77 22.48 3.60
C TRP A 3 -1.37 22.61 5.00
N ASN A 4 -2.69 22.47 5.11
CA ASN A 4 -3.37 22.47 6.41
C ASN A 4 -3.10 21.14 7.12
N LYS A 5 -2.92 21.16 8.46
CA LYS A 5 -2.68 19.94 9.26
C LYS A 5 -3.76 18.88 9.03
N ASN A 6 -5.03 19.30 8.97
CA ASN A 6 -6.13 18.37 8.70
C ASN A 6 -6.01 17.71 7.31
N GLN A 7 -5.41 18.38 6.33
CA GLN A 7 -5.23 17.81 4.98
C GLN A 7 -4.05 16.82 4.94
N THR A 8 -2.97 17.10 5.67
CA THR A 8 -1.84 16.18 5.79
C THR A 8 -2.23 14.92 6.55
N ASP A 9 -3.04 15.05 7.61
CA ASP A 9 -3.52 13.91 8.40
C ASP A 9 -4.45 13.01 7.57
N LEU A 10 -5.41 13.60 6.85
CA LEU A 10 -6.29 12.84 5.94
C LEU A 10 -5.51 12.11 4.85
N LEU A 11 -4.44 12.72 4.33
CA LEU A 11 -3.61 12.10 3.32
C LEU A 11 -2.76 10.96 3.91
N ALA A 12 -2.25 11.15 5.12
CA ALA A 12 -1.53 10.11 5.85
C ALA A 12 -2.42 8.88 6.10
N ASP A 13 -3.67 9.09 6.52
CA ASP A 13 -4.65 8.03 6.73
C ASP A 13 -4.98 7.31 5.42
N TYR A 14 -5.18 8.06 4.33
CA TYR A 14 -5.42 7.47 3.01
C TYR A 14 -4.27 6.55 2.57
N PHE A 15 -3.01 7.01 2.69
CA PHE A 15 -1.86 6.18 2.36
C PHE A 15 -1.69 4.97 3.28
N SER A 16 -2.09 5.10 4.56
CA SER A 16 -2.12 3.98 5.51
C SER A 16 -3.10 2.90 5.02
N ASP A 17 -4.33 3.27 4.68
CA ASP A 17 -5.33 2.34 4.19
C ASP A 17 -4.96 1.73 2.84
N LEU A 18 -4.37 2.53 1.95
CA LEU A 18 -3.86 2.05 0.67
C LEU A 18 -2.77 0.99 0.88
N SER A 19 -1.85 1.19 1.83
CA SER A 19 -0.81 0.20 2.14
C SER A 19 -1.41 -1.13 2.62
N LYS A 20 -2.46 -1.10 3.47
CA LYS A 20 -3.14 -2.31 3.95
C LYS A 20 -3.81 -3.07 2.80
N ILE A 21 -4.48 -2.36 1.90
CA ILE A 21 -5.16 -2.95 0.74
C ILE A 21 -4.14 -3.56 -0.23
N LEU A 22 -3.03 -2.87 -0.51
CA LEU A 22 -1.98 -3.39 -1.37
C LEU A 22 -1.33 -4.64 -0.76
N PHE A 23 -1.06 -4.62 0.54
CA PHE A 23 -0.53 -5.78 1.24
C PHE A 23 -1.47 -6.98 1.13
N ALA A 24 -2.75 -6.80 1.46
CA ALA A 24 -3.75 -7.86 1.37
C ALA A 24 -3.86 -8.40 -0.06
N SER A 25 -3.90 -7.52 -1.06
CA SER A 25 -3.99 -7.90 -2.47
C SER A 25 -2.77 -8.69 -2.94
N ALA A 26 -1.56 -8.27 -2.55
CA ALA A 26 -0.31 -8.96 -2.90
C ALA A 26 -0.23 -10.34 -2.24
N ILE A 27 -0.60 -10.44 -0.95
CA ILE A 27 -0.60 -11.72 -0.22
C ILE A 27 -1.65 -12.66 -0.79
N VAL A 28 -2.88 -12.21 -1.00
CA VAL A 28 -3.94 -13.05 -1.57
C VAL A 28 -3.58 -13.49 -2.98
N GLY A 29 -3.15 -12.58 -3.84
CA GLY A 29 -2.82 -12.94 -5.23
C GLY A 29 -1.62 -13.88 -5.35
N PHE A 30 -0.66 -13.84 -4.42
CA PHE A 30 0.54 -14.69 -4.46
C PHE A 30 0.38 -16.00 -3.70
N PHE A 31 -0.26 -16.01 -2.54
CA PHE A 31 -0.31 -17.20 -1.68
C PHE A 31 -1.64 -17.96 -1.77
N VAL A 32 -2.74 -17.32 -2.19
CA VAL A 32 -4.04 -17.97 -2.28
C VAL A 32 -4.24 -18.47 -3.72
N PRO A 33 -4.38 -19.81 -3.93
CA PRO A 33 -4.64 -20.36 -5.25
C PRO A 33 -5.95 -19.78 -5.81
N SER A 34 -5.87 -19.14 -6.97
CA SER A 34 -7.03 -18.59 -7.67
C SER A 34 -7.25 -19.31 -8.99
N SER A 35 -8.50 -19.33 -9.47
CA SER A 35 -8.85 -19.87 -10.78
C SER A 35 -8.20 -19.10 -11.95
N ILE A 36 -7.72 -17.88 -11.70
CA ILE A 36 -7.12 -16.98 -12.69
C ILE A 36 -5.59 -17.16 -12.76
N GLY A 37 -5.04 -18.05 -11.93
CA GLY A 37 -3.61 -18.28 -11.80
C GLY A 37 -3.00 -17.54 -10.62
N GLN A 38 -1.81 -17.98 -10.19
CA GLN A 38 -1.04 -17.37 -9.11
C GLN A 38 -0.21 -16.23 -9.68
N ILE A 39 -0.16 -15.08 -9.00
CA ILE A 39 0.69 -13.98 -9.47
C ILE A 39 2.16 -14.39 -9.40
N GLY A 40 2.96 -13.94 -10.38
CA GLY A 40 4.37 -14.24 -10.45
C GLY A 40 5.17 -13.53 -9.35
N LEU A 41 6.37 -14.05 -9.06
CA LEU A 41 7.27 -13.53 -8.03
C LEU A 41 7.68 -12.07 -8.27
N THR A 42 7.81 -11.68 -9.54
CA THR A 42 8.09 -10.29 -9.94
C THR A 42 6.93 -9.35 -9.59
N THR A 43 5.69 -9.73 -9.90
CA THR A 43 4.49 -8.96 -9.55
C THR A 43 4.34 -8.82 -8.04
N PHE A 44 4.60 -9.89 -7.29
CA PHE A 44 4.59 -9.87 -5.82
C PHE A 44 5.66 -8.93 -5.24
N ALA A 45 6.88 -8.98 -5.77
CA ALA A 45 7.96 -8.08 -5.35
C ALA A 45 7.63 -6.61 -5.59
N VAL A 46 7.08 -6.27 -6.77
CA VAL A 46 6.64 -4.90 -7.09
C VAL A 46 5.48 -4.46 -6.18
N GLY A 47 4.49 -5.33 -5.94
CA GLY A 47 3.39 -5.06 -5.03
C GLY A 47 3.85 -4.80 -3.59
N THR A 48 4.85 -5.55 -3.14
CA THR A 48 5.48 -5.36 -1.82
C THR A 48 6.21 -4.02 -1.74
N LEU A 49 6.98 -3.65 -2.77
CA LEU A 49 7.64 -2.34 -2.84
C LEU A 49 6.62 -1.19 -2.83
N ALA A 50 5.54 -1.28 -3.60
CA ALA A 50 4.48 -0.28 -3.63
C ALA A 50 3.80 -0.13 -2.25
N THR A 51 3.55 -1.25 -1.57
CA THR A 51 3.03 -1.28 -0.20
C THR A 51 3.93 -0.53 0.77
N VAL A 52 5.23 -0.82 0.73
CA VAL A 52 6.22 -0.18 1.60
C VAL A 52 6.30 1.32 1.33
N VAL A 53 6.33 1.73 0.06
CA VAL A 53 6.35 3.16 -0.31
C VAL A 53 5.11 3.89 0.20
N ALA A 54 3.91 3.31 0.03
CA ALA A 54 2.67 3.89 0.55
C ALA A 54 2.71 4.06 2.07
N LEU A 55 3.19 3.04 2.80
CA LEU A 55 3.33 3.11 4.25
C LEU A 55 4.35 4.18 4.68
N VAL A 56 5.51 4.27 4.01
CA VAL A 56 6.52 5.28 4.31
C VAL A 56 5.96 6.69 4.11
N ILE A 57 5.24 6.93 3.01
CA ILE A 57 4.59 8.22 2.76
C ILE A 57 3.60 8.55 3.88
N SER A 58 2.76 7.59 4.27
CA SER A 58 1.82 7.76 5.39
C SER A 58 2.54 8.17 6.68
N LEU A 59 3.58 7.45 7.07
CA LEU A 59 4.35 7.73 8.29
C LEU A 59 5.10 9.08 8.25
N MET A 60 5.58 9.49 7.07
CA MET A 60 6.22 10.79 6.88
C MET A 60 5.21 11.95 6.98
N MET A 61 3.96 11.73 6.57
CA MET A 61 2.90 12.75 6.58
C MET A 61 2.20 12.85 7.94
N ALA A 62 2.14 11.76 8.70
CA ALA A 62 1.55 11.72 10.05
C ALA A 62 2.43 12.39 11.13
N LYS A 63 3.60 12.90 10.76
CA LYS A 63 4.60 13.49 11.66
C LYS A 63 4.63 15.00 11.53
#